data_AF-A0A368LBW2-F1
#
_entry.id   AF-A0A368LBW2-F1
#
_cell.length_a   1.000
_cell.length_b   1.000
_cell.length_c   1.000
_cell.angle_alpha   90.00
_cell.angle_beta   90.00
_cell.angle_gamma   90.00
#
_symmetry.space_group_name_H-M   'P 1'
#
loop_
_entity.id
_entity.type
_entity.pdbx_description
1 polymer ?
#
loop_
_entity_poly.entity_id
_entity_poly.type
_entity_poly.pdbx_seq_one_letter_code
_entity_poly.pdbx_strand_id
1 'polypeptide(L)' 'ESQRAAGIADAAALAAADAASGAIVGEPCARAAEVAAAQGASVSSCSLDDLIATVSVSWHYAGVPALAVSRAGPP' A
#
# COMPACT_ATOMS: atom_id res chain seq x y z
N GLU A 1 7.05 15.96 -3.64
CA GLU A 1 7.53 14.65 -3.13
C GLU A 1 6.45 13.92 -2.32
N SER A 2 5.64 14.63 -1.53
CA SER A 2 4.43 14.07 -0.88
C SER A 2 3.42 13.42 -1.83
N GLN A 3 3.24 13.96 -3.05
CA GLN A 3 2.30 13.36 -4.02
C GLN A 3 2.75 11.97 -4.50
N ARG A 4 4.06 11.75 -4.68
CA ARG A 4 4.59 10.44 -5.06
C ARG A 4 4.35 9.42 -3.95
N ALA A 5 4.63 9.81 -2.71
CA ALA A 5 4.37 9.02 -1.53
C ALA A 5 2.92 8.53 -1.43
N ALA A 6 2.00 9.48 -1.55
CA ALA A 6 0.57 9.22 -1.50
C ALA A 6 0.16 8.28 -2.64
N GLY A 7 0.68 8.48 -3.86
CA GLY A 7 0.42 7.60 -5.00
C GLY A 7 0.90 6.15 -4.79
N ILE A 8 2.07 5.96 -4.17
CA ILE A 8 2.57 4.63 -3.83
C ILE A 8 1.67 3.96 -2.78
N ALA A 9 1.33 4.70 -1.70
CA ALA A 9 0.46 4.19 -0.64
C ALA A 9 -0.93 3.82 -1.17
N ASP A 10 -1.49 4.64 -2.06
CA ASP A 10 -2.79 4.44 -2.67
C ASP A 10 -2.81 3.22 -3.59
N ALA A 11 -1.81 3.09 -4.47
CA ALA A 11 -1.66 1.92 -5.33
C ALA A 11 -1.48 0.63 -4.51
N ALA A 12 -0.72 0.68 -3.41
CA ALA A 12 -0.54 -0.46 -2.51
C ALA A 12 -1.83 -0.81 -1.76
N ALA A 13 -2.58 0.19 -1.28
CA ALA A 13 -3.87 -0.01 -0.61
C ALA A 13 -4.91 -0.62 -1.56
N LEU A 14 -5.00 -0.12 -2.80
CA LEU A 14 -5.88 -0.69 -3.84
C LEU A 14 -5.53 -2.14 -4.14
N ALA A 15 -4.24 -2.47 -4.31
CA ALA A 15 -3.82 -3.85 -4.55
C ALA A 15 -4.19 -4.79 -3.38
N ALA A 16 -4.09 -4.32 -2.13
CA ALA A 16 -4.57 -5.09 -0.99
C ALA A 16 -6.11 -5.24 -1.00
N ALA A 17 -6.86 -4.18 -1.30
CA ALA A 17 -8.32 -4.24 -1.36
C ALA A 17 -8.82 -5.16 -2.50
N ASP A 18 -8.17 -5.14 -3.66
CA ASP A 18 -8.47 -6.02 -4.80
C ASP A 18 -8.19 -7.49 -4.45
N ALA A 19 -7.10 -7.76 -3.73
CA ALA A 19 -6.80 -9.11 -3.27
C ALA A 19 -7.77 -9.57 -2.18
N ALA A 20 -8.14 -8.69 -1.25
CA ALA A 20 -9.09 -9.00 -0.18
C ALA A 20 -10.50 -9.27 -0.72
N SER A 21 -10.91 -8.54 -1.75
CA SER A 21 -12.19 -8.77 -2.46
C SER A 21 -12.16 -9.99 -3.40
N GLY A 22 -11.00 -10.61 -3.60
CA GLY A 22 -10.82 -11.73 -4.52
C GLY A 22 -10.78 -11.34 -6.00
N ALA A 23 -10.69 -10.04 -6.32
CA ALA A 23 -10.53 -9.55 -7.69
C ALA A 23 -9.17 -9.95 -8.29
N ILE A 24 -8.14 -10.05 -7.45
CA ILE A 24 -6.82 -10.58 -7.83
C ILE A 24 -6.39 -11.71 -6.89
N VAL A 25 -5.65 -12.67 -7.42
CA VAL A 25 -5.16 -13.81 -6.63
C VAL A 25 -3.95 -13.40 -5.78
N GLY A 26 -3.93 -13.78 -4.51
CA GLY A 26 -2.78 -13.63 -3.62
C GLY A 26 -3.19 -13.21 -2.22
N GLU A 27 -2.21 -13.15 -1.31
CA GLU A 27 -2.42 -12.58 0.02
C GLU A 27 -2.39 -11.03 -0.09
N PRO A 28 -3.38 -10.30 0.47
CA PRO A 28 -3.49 -8.86 0.27
C PRO A 28 -2.26 -8.04 0.64
N CYS A 29 -1.64 -8.30 1.79
CA CYS A 29 -0.48 -7.55 2.24
C CYS A 29 0.77 -7.88 1.41
N ALA A 30 0.91 -9.12 0.92
CA ALA A 30 1.94 -9.49 -0.03
C ALA A 30 1.78 -8.71 -1.35
N ARG A 31 0.54 -8.56 -1.86
CA ARG A 31 0.28 -7.74 -3.06
C ARG A 31 0.57 -6.27 -2.86
N ALA A 32 0.20 -5.70 -1.70
CA ALA A 32 0.59 -4.34 -1.36
C ALA A 32 2.12 -4.16 -1.32
N ALA A 33 2.84 -5.14 -0.75
CA ALA A 33 4.30 -5.11 -0.66
C ALA A 33 4.96 -5.19 -2.05
N GLU A 34 4.47 -6.04 -2.95
CA GLU A 34 4.95 -6.13 -4.33
C GLU A 34 4.80 -4.79 -5.07
N VAL A 35 3.63 -4.14 -4.95
CA VAL A 35 3.35 -2.84 -5.60
C VAL A 35 4.21 -1.71 -5.02
N ALA A 36 4.41 -1.70 -3.70
CA ALA A 36 5.30 -0.72 -3.06
C ALA A 36 6.76 -0.92 -3.50
N ALA A 37 7.23 -2.17 -3.51
CA ALA A 37 8.61 -2.53 -3.88
C ALA A 37 8.92 -2.18 -5.34
N ALA A 38 7.97 -2.41 -6.25
CA ALA A 38 8.10 -2.02 -7.66
C ALA A 38 8.31 -0.51 -7.85
N GLN A 39 7.90 0.32 -6.87
CA GLN A 39 8.03 1.77 -6.90
C GLN A 39 9.18 2.31 -6.04
N GLY A 40 9.96 1.41 -5.41
CA GLY A 40 11.10 1.75 -4.55
C GLY A 40 10.73 2.11 -3.11
N ALA A 41 9.56 1.68 -2.65
CA ALA A 41 9.12 1.82 -1.26
C ALA A 41 8.92 0.44 -0.62
N SER A 42 8.81 0.42 0.71
CA SER A 42 8.52 -0.79 1.49
C SER A 42 7.24 -0.58 2.28
N VAL A 43 6.42 -1.63 2.42
CA VAL A 43 5.27 -1.59 3.32
C VAL A 43 5.78 -1.69 4.76
N SER A 44 5.45 -0.71 5.59
CA SER A 44 5.77 -0.70 7.02
C SER A 44 4.62 -1.22 7.87
N SER A 45 3.38 -1.07 7.41
CA SER A 45 2.20 -1.68 8.03
C SER A 45 1.14 -2.00 6.98
N CYS A 46 0.45 -3.12 7.15
CA CYS A 46 -0.72 -3.47 6.36
C CYS A 46 -1.77 -4.06 7.31
N SER A 47 -2.98 -3.53 7.26
CA SER A 47 -4.11 -4.01 8.04
C SER A 47 -5.35 -4.10 7.16
N LEU A 48 -6.12 -5.17 7.34
CA LEU A 48 -7.40 -5.37 6.70
C LEU A 48 -8.50 -5.31 7.75
N ASP A 49 -9.56 -4.60 7.42
CA ASP A 49 -10.83 -4.58 8.14
C ASP A 49 -11.93 -4.98 7.13
N ASP A 50 -12.31 -6.26 7.14
CA ASP A 50 -13.09 -6.89 6.07
C ASP A 50 -12.49 -6.67 4.67
N LEU A 51 -13.10 -5.78 3.87
CA LEU A 51 -12.66 -5.41 2.51
C LEU A 51 -11.92 -4.08 2.45
N ILE A 52 -11.66 -3.48 3.61
CA ILE A 52 -10.96 -2.21 3.74
C ILE A 52 -9.50 -2.49 4.05
N ALA A 53 -8.61 -2.17 3.11
CA ALA A 53 -7.18 -2.24 3.30
C ALA A 53 -6.62 -0.87 3.71
N THR A 54 -5.87 -0.83 4.81
CA THR A 54 -5.05 0.33 5.21
C THR A 54 -3.59 -0.06 5.12
N VAL A 55 -2.84 0.66 4.30
CA VAL A 55 -1.43 0.38 4.02
C VAL A 55 -0.59 1.61 4.31
N SER A 56 0.46 1.42 5.10
CA SER A 56 1.53 2.40 5.29
C SER A 56 2.76 1.97 4.53
N VAL A 57 3.31 2.89 3.75
CA VAL A 57 4.57 2.71 3.04
C VAL A 57 5.63 3.64 3.60
N SER A 58 6.86 3.17 3.62
CA SER A 58 8.05 3.96 3.92
C SER A 58 9.04 3.91 2.76
N TRP A 59 9.75 4.99 2.54
CA TRP A 59 10.91 5.00 1.63
C TRP A 59 11.95 5.98 2.13
N HIS A 60 13.18 5.82 1.64
CA HIS A 60 14.28 6.74 1.88
C HIS A 60 14.51 7.58 0.63
N TYR A 61 14.28 8.88 0.72
CA TYR A 61 14.64 9.81 -0.34
C TYR A 61 15.69 10.78 0.18
N ALA A 62 16.86 10.81 -0.47
CA ALA A 62 17.99 11.66 -0.07
C ALA A 62 18.39 11.52 1.42
N GLY A 63 18.22 10.33 2.00
CA GLY A 63 18.51 10.07 3.43
C GLY A 63 17.41 10.50 4.40
N VAL A 64 16.30 11.06 3.91
CA VAL A 64 15.13 11.43 4.73
C VAL A 64 14.10 10.30 4.66
N PRO A 65 13.67 9.73 5.82
CA PRO A 65 12.57 8.79 5.86
C PRO A 65 11.28 9.54 5.60
N ALA A 66 10.51 9.04 4.65
CA ALA A 66 9.19 9.56 4.37
C ALA A 66 8.17 8.43 4.44
N LEU A 67 6.99 8.78 4.96
CA LEU A 67 5.92 7.88 5.32
C LEU A 67 4.64 8.37 4.65
N ALA A 68 3.87 7.44 4.10
CA ALA A 68 2.53 7.71 3.62
C ALA A 68 1.61 6.54 3.98
N VAL A 69 0.37 6.87 4.26
CA VAL A 69 -0.69 5.91 4.56
C VAL A 69 -1.86 6.17 3.62
N SER A 70 -2.45 5.10 3.09
CA SER A 70 -3.70 5.16 2.35
C SER A 70 -4.65 4.05 2.79
N ARG A 71 -5.95 4.28 2.59
CA ARG A 71 -7.04 3.34 2.88
C ARG A 71 -7.87 3.16 1.63
N ALA A 72 -8.06 1.92 1.20
CA ALA A 72 -8.88 1.54 0.05
C ALA A 72 -9.92 0.48 0.47
N GLY A 73 -11.13 0.57 -0.07
CA GLY A 73 -12.21 -0.38 0.20
C GLY A 73 -13.60 0.21 -0.05
N PRO A 74 -14.66 -0.61 0.02
CA PRO A 74 -16.05 -0.16 -0.13
C PRO A 74 -16.46 0.84 0.98
N PRO A 75 -17.44 1.74 0.72
CA PRO A 75 -17.96 2.68 1.71
C PRO A 75 -18.81 2.00 2.79
#